data_AF-A0A937KED8-F1
#
_entry.id   AF-A0A937KED8-F1
#
_cell.length_a   1.000
_cell.length_b   1.000
_cell.length_c   1.000
_cell.angle_alpha   90.00
_cell.angle_beta   90.00
_cell.angle_gamma   90.00
#
_symmetry.space_group_name_H-M   'P 1'
#
loop_
_entity.id
_entity.type
_entity.pdbx_description
1 polymer ?
#
loop_
_entity_poly.entity_id
_entity_poly.type
_entity_poly.pdbx_seq_one_letter_code
_entity_poly.pdbx_strand_id
1 'polypeptide(L)' 'MKLQKGREVEESMYYIENGLYVFTEACHLKRGYCCQSGCRHCPYGFKKNKK' A
#
# COMPACT_ATOMS: atom_id res chain seq x y z
N MET A 1 12.79 29.86 19.53
CA MET A 1 13.82 29.02 18.89
C MET A 1 13.49 27.55 19.13
N LYS A 2 13.71 26.72 18.10
CA LYS A 2 13.74 25.25 18.07
C LYS A 2 12.41 24.49 17.85
N LEU A 3 12.10 24.43 16.54
CA LEU A 3 11.79 23.24 15.73
C LEU A 3 10.62 22.33 16.15
N GLN A 4 9.58 22.40 15.31
CA GLN A 4 8.61 21.34 15.00
C GLN A 4 9.36 20.03 14.73
N LYS A 5 9.31 19.05 15.65
CA LYS A 5 10.06 17.81 15.53
C LYS A 5 9.13 16.62 15.31
N GLY A 6 9.23 16.05 14.11
CA GLY A 6 9.02 14.63 13.86
C GLY A 6 7.58 14.17 13.74
N ARG A 7 6.93 14.44 12.59
CA ARG A 7 5.99 13.45 12.06
C ARG A 7 6.84 12.45 11.29
N GLU A 8 7.32 11.44 12.01
CA GLU A 8 7.85 10.22 11.44
C GLU A 8 6.75 9.64 10.52
N VAL A 9 6.98 9.79 9.21
CA VAL A 9 6.17 9.13 8.19
C VAL A 9 6.57 7.67 8.27
N GLU A 10 5.91 6.95 9.16
CA GLU A 10 5.92 5.50 9.22
C GLU A 10 5.68 5.00 7.80
N GLU A 11 6.53 4.08 7.36
CA GLU A 11 6.57 3.56 6.00
C GLU A 11 5.38 2.58 5.83
N SER A 12 4.17 3.10 5.98
CA SER A 12 2.97 2.32 6.14
C SER A 12 2.66 1.60 4.83
N MET A 13 2.93 0.30 4.83
CA MET A 13 2.60 -0.63 3.74
C MET A 13 1.10 -0.67 3.43
N TYR A 14 0.28 -0.17 4.35
CA TYR A 14 -1.16 -0.05 4.23
C TYR A 14 -1.64 1.22 4.93
N TYR A 15 -2.77 1.75 4.50
CA TYR A 15 -3.46 2.84 5.18
C TYR A 15 -4.90 2.43 5.46
N ILE A 16 -5.53 3.06 6.45
CA ILE A 16 -6.92 2.79 6.78
C ILE A 16 -7.80 3.82 6.06
N GLU A 17 -8.64 3.36 5.15
CA GLU A 17 -9.62 4.17 4.44
C GLU A 17 -11.01 3.63 4.77
N ASN A 18 -11.88 4.46 5.35
CA ASN A 18 -13.25 4.04 5.71
C ASN A 18 -13.30 2.80 6.63
N GLY A 19 -12.32 2.62 7.52
CA GLY A 19 -12.21 1.45 8.40
C GLY A 19 -11.71 0.17 7.70
N LEU A 20 -11.33 0.26 6.43
CA LEU A 20 -10.78 -0.85 5.66
C LEU A 20 -9.26 -0.67 5.50
N TYR A 21 -8.52 -1.76 5.61
CA TYR A 21 -7.08 -1.79 5.34
C TYR A 21 -6.85 -1.75 3.82
N VAL A 22 -6.32 -0.64 3.33
CA VAL A 22 -5.93 -0.47 1.93
C VAL A 22 -4.42 -0.64 1.81
N PHE A 23 -4.02 -1.78 1.25
CA PHE A 23 -2.61 -2.05 0.95
C PHE A 23 -2.13 -1.19 -0.22
N THR A 24 -0.94 -0.60 -0.05
CA THR A 24 -0.28 0.16 -1.10
C THR A 24 0.60 -0.74 -1.96
N GLU A 25 1.08 -0.19 -3.07
CA GLU A 25 2.05 -0.83 -3.95
C GLU A 25 3.36 -1.20 -3.22
N ALA A 26 3.80 -0.39 -2.26
CA ALA A 26 5.00 -0.63 -1.47
C ALA A 26 4.94 -1.96 -0.70
N CYS A 27 3.76 -2.35 -0.22
CA CYS A 27 3.57 -3.64 0.45
C CYS A 27 3.85 -4.82 -0.50
N HIS A 28 3.47 -4.69 -1.75
CA HIS A 28 3.64 -5.73 -2.77
C HIS A 28 5.08 -5.76 -3.30
N LEU A 29 5.76 -4.61 -3.33
CA LEU A 29 7.18 -4.51 -3.66
C LEU A 29 8.05 -5.14 -2.57
N LYS A 30 7.82 -4.82 -1.28
CA LYS A 30 8.54 -5.46 -0.16
C LYS A 30 8.31 -6.97 -0.08
N ARG A 31 7.14 -7.45 -0.48
CA ARG A 31 6.80 -8.88 -0.51
C ARG A 31 7.51 -9.64 -1.62
N GLY A 32 7.94 -8.95 -2.68
CA GLY A 32 8.73 -9.54 -3.77
C GLY A 32 7.95 -10.46 -4.72
N TYR A 33 6.63 -10.60 -4.58
CA TYR A 33 5.81 -11.39 -5.51
C TYR A 33 4.37 -10.88 -5.62
N CYS A 34 3.74 -11.12 -6.78
CA CYS A 34 2.33 -10.79 -7.02
C CYS A 34 1.41 -11.85 -6.42
N CYS A 35 0.44 -11.44 -5.60
CA CYS A 35 -0.54 -12.34 -4.98
C CYS A 35 -1.67 -12.78 -5.92
N GLN A 36 -1.72 -12.28 -7.16
CA GLN A 36 -2.75 -12.57 -8.17
C GLN A 36 -4.21 -12.43 -7.68
N SER A 37 -4.41 -11.64 -6.62
CA SER A 37 -5.73 -11.48 -6.01
C SER A 37 -6.59 -10.43 -6.74
N GLY A 38 -6.00 -9.67 -7.66
CA GLY A 38 -6.68 -8.59 -8.40
C GLY A 38 -6.73 -7.29 -7.60
N CYS A 39 -5.66 -6.93 -6.90
CA CYS A 39 -5.58 -5.73 -6.07
C CYS A 39 -5.67 -4.45 -6.93
N ARG A 40 -6.36 -3.44 -6.41
CA ARG A 40 -6.57 -2.17 -7.13
C ARG A 40 -5.27 -1.39 -7.37
N HIS A 41 -4.34 -1.45 -6.42
CA HIS A 41 -3.01 -0.81 -6.48
C HIS A 41 -1.89 -1.84 -6.71
N CYS A 42 -2.10 -2.80 -7.61
CA CYS A 42 -1.09 -3.81 -7.89
C CYS A 42 0.10 -3.17 -8.65
N PRO A 43 1.34 -3.17 -8.10
CA PRO A 43 2.50 -2.67 -8.83
C PRO A 43 2.83 -3.53 -10.05
N TYR A 44 2.45 -4.81 -10.02
CA TYR A 44 2.62 -5.75 -11.13
C TYR A 44 1.55 -5.60 -12.23
N GLY A 45 0.64 -4.63 -12.12
CA GLY A 45 -0.42 -4.41 -13.12
C GLY A 45 -1.47 -5.53 -13.19
N PHE A 46 -1.52 -6.43 -12.19
CA PHE A 46 -2.46 -7.54 -12.19
C PHE A 46 -3.89 -7.06 -11.87
N LYS A 47 -4.70 -6.89 -12.91
CA LYS A 47 -6.14 -6.59 -12.80
C LYS A 47 -6.93 -7.86 -13.09
N LYS A 48 -7.76 -8.29 -12.13
CA LYS A 48 -8.79 -9.30 -12.42
C LYS A 48 -9.83 -8.65 -13.33
N ASN A 49 -9.74 -8.91 -14.63
CA ASN A 49 -10.85 -8.67 -15.53
C ASN A 49 -11.97 -9.64 -15.12
N LYS A 50 -13.02 -9.12 -14.48
CA LYS A 50 -14.28 -9.84 -14.35
C LYS A 50 -14.89 -9.90 -15.76
N LYS A 51 -14.92 -11.10 -16.33
CA LYS A 51 -15.71 -11.42 -17.51
C LYS A 51 -17.15 -11.70 -17.08
#